data_AF-A0A2K8SJ07-F1
#
_entry.id   AF-A0A2K8SJ07-F1
#
_cell.length_a   1.000
_cell.length_b   1.000
_cell.length_c   1.000
_cell.angle_alpha   90.00
_cell.angle_beta   90.00
_cell.angle_gamma   90.00
#
_symmetry.space_group_name_H-M   'P 1'
#
loop_
_entity.id
_entity.type
_entity.pdbx_description
1 polymer ?
#
loop_
_entity_poly.entity_id
_entity_poly.type
_entity_poly.pdbx_seq_one_letter_code
_entity_poly.pdbx_strand_id
1 'polypeptide(L)'
;MDGYDDFLRELKERIRNAQVRAALSVNRELVLLYWQIGREIIIRQQQQGWGAKVIERLARDLKAAFPDIKGFSARNLKYMRAFAEAYPDEQIVQQAAALIPWFHNCVILDKVKNNLEREWYIQKTRENGWSRNICVSTSLLQTLCDYARGQRSDIGV
;
A
#
# COMPACT_ATOMS: atom_id res chain seq x y z
N MET A 1 -9.59 -39.85 -24.98
CA MET A 1 -9.75 -39.00 -23.78
C MET A 1 -9.01 -37.69 -24.02
N ASP A 2 -9.11 -37.13 -25.23
CA ASP A 2 -8.24 -36.02 -25.62
C ASP A 2 -9.07 -34.74 -25.68
N GLY A 3 -8.67 -33.73 -24.91
CA GLY A 3 -9.32 -32.42 -24.83
C GLY A 3 -9.85 -32.04 -23.45
N TYR A 4 -10.12 -33.00 -22.56
CA TYR A 4 -10.60 -32.69 -21.19
C TYR A 4 -9.51 -32.03 -20.33
N ASP A 5 -8.27 -32.52 -20.41
CA ASP A 5 -7.17 -31.97 -19.62
C ASP A 5 -6.80 -30.54 -20.04
N ASP A 6 -6.83 -30.26 -21.35
CA ASP A 6 -6.64 -28.91 -21.88
C ASP A 6 -7.77 -27.97 -21.46
N PHE A 7 -9.03 -28.41 -21.59
CA PHE A 7 -10.20 -27.67 -21.10
C PHE A 7 -10.12 -27.38 -19.59
N LEU A 8 -9.73 -28.37 -18.79
CA LEU A 8 -9.57 -28.22 -17.34
C LEU A 8 -8.43 -27.25 -17.00
N ARG A 9 -7.32 -27.27 -17.75
CA ARG A 9 -6.22 -26.30 -17.60
C ARG A 9 -6.70 -24.89 -17.89
N GLU A 10 -7.40 -24.68 -19.01
CA GLU A 10 -7.95 -23.37 -19.38
C GLU A 10 -8.95 -22.84 -18.34
N LEU A 11 -9.84 -23.69 -17.82
CA LEU A 11 -10.77 -23.29 -16.76
C LEU A 11 -10.03 -22.89 -15.48
N LYS A 12 -9.02 -23.66 -15.06
CA LYS A 12 -8.19 -23.33 -13.89
C LYS A 12 -7.50 -21.98 -14.06
N GLU A 13 -6.97 -21.70 -15.24
CA GLU A 13 -6.34 -20.40 -15.55
C GLU A 13 -7.35 -19.25 -15.51
N ARG A 14 -8.54 -19.43 -16.11
CA ARG A 14 -9.61 -18.41 -16.07
C ARG A 14 -10.07 -18.12 -14.64
N ILE A 15 -10.23 -19.15 -13.81
CA ILE A 15 -10.59 -19.01 -12.39
C ILE A 15 -9.50 -18.24 -11.65
N ARG A 16 -8.23 -18.64 -11.80
CA ARG A 16 -7.10 -17.97 -11.15
C ARG A 16 -7.01 -16.50 -11.56
N ASN A 17 -7.16 -16.20 -12.85
CA ASN A 17 -7.13 -14.83 -13.35
C ASN A 17 -8.31 -14.00 -12.81
N ALA A 18 -9.50 -14.59 -12.68
CA ALA A 18 -10.64 -13.92 -12.06
C ALA A 18 -10.41 -13.61 -10.58
N GLN A 19 -9.85 -14.56 -9.82
CA GLN A 19 -9.49 -14.38 -8.42
C GLN A 19 -8.45 -13.27 -8.23
N VAL A 20 -7.43 -13.21 -9.10
CA VAL A 20 -6.41 -12.15 -9.05
C VAL A 20 -7.04 -10.78 -9.30
N ARG A 21 -7.91 -10.64 -10.31
CA ARG A 21 -8.60 -9.36 -10.58
C ARG A 21 -9.48 -8.93 -9.40
N ALA A 22 -10.23 -9.86 -8.82
CA ALA A 22 -11.04 -9.57 -7.64
C ALA A 22 -10.19 -9.11 -6.46
N ALA A 23 -9.08 -9.81 -6.18
CA ALA A 23 -8.16 -9.44 -5.11
C ALA A 23 -7.53 -8.06 -5.31
N LEU A 24 -7.15 -7.70 -6.54
CA LEU A 24 -6.62 -6.37 -6.87
C LEU A 24 -7.66 -5.27 -6.68
N SER A 25 -8.91 -5.52 -7.10
CA SER A 25 -10.00 -4.56 -6.89
C SER A 25 -10.28 -4.33 -5.40
N VAL A 26 -10.34 -5.40 -4.61
CA VAL A 26 -10.53 -5.31 -3.15
C VAL A 26 -9.35 -4.58 -2.50
N ASN A 27 -8.12 -4.87 -2.92
CA ASN A 27 -6.94 -4.19 -2.38
C ASN A 27 -6.96 -2.68 -2.66
N ARG A 28 -7.37 -2.29 -3.88
CA ARG A 28 -7.47 -0.87 -4.26
C ARG A 28 -8.44 -0.11 -3.37
N GLU A 29 -9.64 -0.66 -3.19
CA GLU A 29 -10.65 -0.05 -2.31
C GLU A 29 -10.17 0.02 -0.85
N LEU A 30 -9.53 -1.05 -0.37
CA LEU A 30 -9.01 -1.08 1.00
C LEU A 30 -7.93 -0.03 1.25
N VAL A 31 -6.97 0.11 0.33
CA VAL A 31 -5.89 1.10 0.46
C VAL A 31 -6.46 2.52 0.37
N LEU A 32 -7.44 2.75 -0.52
CA LEU A 32 -8.08 4.06 -0.63
C LEU A 32 -8.86 4.42 0.64
N LEU A 33 -9.65 3.48 1.18
CA LEU A 33 -10.36 3.67 2.45
C LEU A 33 -9.40 4.03 3.59
N TYR A 34 -8.29 3.30 3.70
CA TYR A 34 -7.27 3.56 4.71
C TYR A 34 -6.62 4.93 4.56
N TRP A 35 -6.37 5.37 3.33
CA TRP A 35 -5.91 6.73 3.07
C TRP A 35 -6.95 7.78 3.49
N GLN A 36 -8.23 7.60 3.12
CA GLN A 36 -9.32 8.52 3.47
C GLN A 36 -9.49 8.64 4.99
N ILE A 37 -9.45 7.52 5.73
CA ILE A 37 -9.48 7.52 7.19
C ILE A 37 -8.29 8.32 7.75
N GLY A 38 -7.09 8.12 7.20
CA GLY A 38 -5.91 8.88 7.58
C GLY A 38 -6.06 10.38 7.38
N ARG A 39 -6.59 10.79 6.22
CA ARG A 39 -6.89 12.19 5.88
C ARG A 39 -7.88 12.80 6.87
N GLU A 40 -8.97 12.09 7.16
CA GLU A 40 -9.99 12.58 8.09
C GLU A 40 -9.45 12.75 9.51
N ILE A 41 -8.59 11.82 9.97
CA ILE A 41 -7.89 11.97 11.25
C ILE A 41 -7.07 13.26 11.28
N ILE A 42 -6.27 13.54 10.24
CA ILE A 42 -5.43 14.75 10.16
C ILE A 42 -6.30 16.00 10.22
N ILE A 43 -7.34 16.08 9.38
CA ILE A 43 -8.24 17.24 9.29
C ILE A 43 -8.89 17.53 10.64
N ARG A 44 -9.43 16.50 11.30
CA ARG A 44 -10.10 16.67 12.60
C ARG A 44 -9.14 17.02 13.71
N GLN A 45 -7.93 16.48 13.72
CA GLN A 45 -6.90 16.88 14.68
C GLN A 45 -6.55 18.36 14.56
N GLN A 46 -6.43 18.88 13.33
CA GLN A 46 -6.15 20.29 13.07
C GLN A 46 -7.31 21.21 13.46
N GLN A 47 -8.55 20.84 13.11
CA GLN A 47 -9.73 21.68 13.35
C GLN A 47 -10.17 21.70 14.83
N GLN A 48 -10.02 20.58 15.53
CA GLN A 48 -10.58 20.39 16.87
C GLN A 48 -9.51 20.32 17.97
N GLY A 49 -8.22 20.42 17.61
CA GLY A 49 -7.10 20.32 18.56
C GLY A 49 -6.97 18.95 19.23
N TRP A 50 -7.45 17.88 18.58
CA TRP A 50 -7.44 16.55 19.18
C TRP A 50 -6.01 16.00 19.33
N GLY A 51 -5.64 15.72 20.58
CA GLY A 51 -4.37 15.05 20.90
C GLY A 51 -4.34 13.57 20.49
N ALA A 52 -3.19 12.93 20.69
CA ALA A 52 -2.93 11.55 20.24
C ALA A 52 -3.99 10.53 20.67
N LYS A 53 -4.61 10.72 21.86
CA LYS A 53 -5.62 9.84 22.47
C LYS A 53 -6.86 9.58 21.60
N VAL A 54 -7.13 10.44 20.61
CA VAL A 54 -8.27 10.26 19.71
C VAL A 54 -8.15 8.98 18.88
N ILE A 55 -6.93 8.61 18.49
CA ILE A 55 -6.70 7.42 17.68
C ILE A 55 -6.99 6.15 18.48
N GLU A 56 -6.60 6.11 19.76
CA GLU A 56 -6.92 4.97 20.64
C GLU A 56 -8.43 4.85 20.89
N ARG A 57 -9.15 5.96 21.00
CA ARG A 57 -10.62 5.94 21.10
C ARG A 57 -11.25 5.43 19.81
N LEU A 58 -10.87 6.01 18.66
CA LEU A 58 -11.39 5.63 17.36
C LEU A 58 -11.15 4.15 17.05
N ALA A 59 -9.98 3.62 17.40
CA ALA A 59 -9.67 2.20 17.23
C ALA A 59 -10.62 1.28 18.03
N ARG A 60 -10.94 1.65 19.28
CA ARG A 60 -11.89 0.89 20.09
C ARG A 60 -13.30 0.95 19.50
N ASP A 61 -13.74 2.15 19.15
CA ASP A 61 -15.10 2.39 18.66
C ASP A 61 -15.32 1.69 17.30
N LEU A 62 -14.35 1.77 16.37
CA LEU A 62 -14.40 1.07 15.09
C LEU A 62 -14.35 -0.46 15.26
N LYS A 63 -13.52 -0.98 16.17
CA LYS A 63 -13.47 -2.42 16.44
C LYS A 63 -14.78 -2.94 17.05
N ALA A 64 -15.45 -2.14 17.88
CA ALA A 64 -16.76 -2.48 18.43
C ALA A 64 -17.86 -2.45 17.36
N ALA A 65 -17.82 -1.48 16.45
CA ALA A 65 -18.77 -1.37 15.36
C ALA A 65 -18.57 -2.44 14.28
N PHE A 66 -17.32 -2.89 14.05
CA PHE A 66 -16.96 -3.85 13.02
C PHE A 66 -16.09 -5.00 13.57
N PRO A 67 -16.66 -5.88 14.42
CA PRO A 67 -15.89 -6.90 15.14
C PRO A 67 -15.21 -7.93 14.22
N ASP A 68 -15.82 -8.25 13.08
CA ASP A 68 -15.32 -9.23 12.12
C ASP A 68 -14.30 -8.65 11.13
N ILE A 69 -14.17 -7.31 11.09
CA ILE A 69 -13.27 -6.62 10.18
C ILE A 69 -11.92 -6.38 10.87
N LYS A 70 -10.87 -7.00 10.32
CA LYS A 70 -9.49 -6.74 10.73
C LYS A 70 -9.00 -5.45 10.11
N GLY A 71 -8.09 -4.76 10.79
CA GLY A 71 -7.42 -3.56 10.25
C GLY A 71 -7.66 -2.27 11.03
N PHE A 72 -8.58 -2.23 11.98
CA PHE A 72 -8.86 -1.02 12.78
C PHE A 72 -8.15 -0.99 14.14
N SER A 73 -6.97 -1.59 14.24
CA SER A 73 -6.13 -1.43 15.44
C SER A 73 -5.58 0.00 15.54
N ALA A 74 -5.31 0.49 16.75
CA ALA A 74 -4.73 1.82 16.95
C ALA A 74 -3.40 2.00 16.21
N ARG A 75 -2.58 0.94 16.15
CA ARG A 75 -1.34 0.94 15.35
C ARG A 75 -1.64 1.16 13.87
N ASN A 76 -2.62 0.46 13.31
CA ASN A 76 -2.95 0.59 11.90
C ASN A 76 -3.57 1.96 11.58
N LEU A 77 -4.38 2.53 12.47
CA LEU A 77 -4.87 3.91 12.31
C LEU A 77 -3.73 4.94 12.31
N LYS A 78 -2.68 4.73 13.11
CA LYS A 78 -1.46 5.56 13.06
C LYS A 78 -0.76 5.44 11.70
N TYR A 79 -0.70 4.24 11.11
CA TYR A 79 -0.21 4.04 9.74
C TYR A 79 -1.10 4.73 8.70
N MET A 80 -2.43 4.62 8.82
CA MET A 80 -3.38 5.32 7.93
C MET A 80 -3.12 6.82 7.92
N ARG A 81 -3.01 7.43 9.12
CA ARG A 81 -2.66 8.85 9.29
C ARG A 81 -1.31 9.17 8.64
N ALA A 82 -0.26 8.42 8.96
CA ALA A 82 1.08 8.67 8.42
C ALA A 82 1.15 8.47 6.89
N PHE A 83 0.38 7.53 6.36
CA PHE A 83 0.26 7.28 4.92
C PHE A 83 -0.43 8.45 4.22
N ALA A 84 -1.54 8.95 4.77
CA ALA A 84 -2.22 10.14 4.27
C ALA A 84 -1.38 11.43 4.36
N GLU A 85 -0.51 11.51 5.35
CA GLU A 85 0.45 12.60 5.53
C GLU A 85 1.59 12.53 4.49
N ALA A 86 2.07 11.31 4.18
CA ALA A 86 3.10 11.09 3.17
C ALA A 86 2.60 11.31 1.74
N TYR A 87 1.34 10.98 1.46
CA TYR A 87 0.72 11.09 0.14
C TYR A 87 -0.52 12.00 0.21
N PRO A 88 -0.36 13.33 0.16
CA PRO A 88 -1.50 14.24 0.27
C PRO A 88 -2.43 14.24 -0.95
N ASP A 89 -1.92 13.80 -2.11
CA ASP A 89 -2.66 13.69 -3.36
C ASP A 89 -3.24 12.28 -3.53
N GLU A 90 -4.56 12.20 -3.66
CA GLU A 90 -5.29 10.96 -3.88
C GLU A 90 -4.87 10.25 -5.18
N GLN A 91 -4.51 11.02 -6.22
CA GLN A 91 -4.16 10.48 -7.52
C GLN A 91 -2.91 9.59 -7.42
N ILE A 92 -1.92 9.98 -6.62
CA ILE A 92 -0.70 9.19 -6.36
C ILE A 92 -1.05 7.89 -5.65
N VAL A 93 -1.98 7.94 -4.69
CA VAL A 93 -2.44 6.76 -3.95
C VAL A 93 -3.11 5.76 -4.89
N GLN A 94 -4.01 6.24 -5.75
CA GLN A 94 -4.73 5.39 -6.69
C GLN A 94 -3.84 4.80 -7.78
N GLN A 95 -2.86 5.56 -8.28
CA GLN A 95 -2.00 5.16 -9.40
C GLN A 95 -0.86 4.22 -8.99
N ALA A 96 -0.34 4.35 -7.77
CA ALA A 96 0.83 3.61 -7.32
C ALA A 96 0.51 2.72 -6.11
N ALA A 97 0.16 3.33 -4.98
CA ALA A 97 0.10 2.63 -3.70
C ALA A 97 -1.04 1.60 -3.59
N ALA A 98 -2.15 1.86 -4.27
CA ALA A 98 -3.31 0.96 -4.32
C ALA A 98 -3.06 -0.33 -5.11
N LEU A 99 -1.97 -0.38 -5.89
CA LEU A 99 -1.58 -1.54 -6.69
C LEU A 99 -0.68 -2.53 -5.94
N ILE A 100 -0.29 -2.21 -4.69
CA ILE A 100 0.47 -3.10 -3.82
C ILE A 100 -0.30 -3.38 -2.52
N PRO A 101 -0.05 -4.52 -1.84
CA PRO A 101 -0.74 -4.82 -0.59
C PRO A 101 -0.48 -3.77 0.50
N TRP A 102 -1.49 -3.46 1.32
CA TRP A 102 -1.40 -2.43 2.37
C TRP A 102 -0.14 -2.52 3.25
N PHE A 103 0.24 -3.71 3.68
CA PHE A 103 1.41 -3.87 4.55
C PHE A 103 2.74 -3.62 3.84
N HIS A 104 2.79 -3.71 2.51
CA HIS A 104 3.97 -3.25 1.75
C HIS A 104 4.09 -1.73 1.83
N ASN A 105 2.98 -1.00 1.71
CA ASN A 105 2.96 0.46 1.91
C ASN A 105 3.46 0.83 3.31
N CYS A 106 3.01 0.13 4.36
CA CYS A 106 3.48 0.37 5.74
C CYS A 106 5.00 0.18 5.88
N VAL A 107 5.52 -0.89 5.28
CA VAL A 107 6.95 -1.20 5.34
C VAL A 107 7.80 -0.16 4.59
N ILE A 108 7.35 0.28 3.42
CA ILE A 108 7.98 1.35 2.66
C ILE A 108 7.96 2.66 3.45
N LEU A 109 6.82 2.98 4.09
CA LEU A 109 6.65 4.18 4.90
C LEU A 109 7.62 4.22 6.10
N ASP A 110 7.83 3.08 6.76
CA ASP A 110 8.74 2.97 7.91
C ASP A 110 10.19 3.17 7.50
N LYS A 111 10.60 2.51 6.41
CA LYS A 111 12.02 2.37 6.03
C LYS A 111 12.52 3.44 5.07
N VAL A 112 11.65 4.03 4.25
CA VAL A 112 12.01 5.04 3.26
C VAL A 112 11.44 6.38 3.69
N LYS A 113 12.27 7.41 3.79
CA LYS A 113 11.84 8.74 4.30
C LYS A 113 11.45 9.71 3.18
N ASN A 114 12.11 9.62 2.03
CA ASN A 114 11.86 10.48 0.88
C ASN A 114 10.65 9.99 0.05
N ASN A 115 9.72 10.88 -0.30
CA ASN A 115 8.52 10.53 -1.05
C ASN A 115 8.80 10.00 -2.47
N LEU A 116 9.74 10.61 -3.20
CA LEU A 116 10.12 10.16 -4.55
C LEU A 116 10.71 8.75 -4.51
N GLU A 117 11.54 8.46 -3.50
CA GLU A 117 12.08 7.12 -3.32
C GLU A 117 10.96 6.12 -3.00
N ARG A 118 9.99 6.49 -2.14
CA ARG A 118 8.84 5.61 -1.85
C ARG A 118 8.06 5.26 -3.11
N GLU A 119 7.79 6.23 -3.97
CA GLU A 119 7.09 6.00 -5.25
C GLU A 119 7.88 5.04 -6.14
N TRP A 120 9.20 5.20 -6.22
CA TRP A 120 10.08 4.28 -6.94
C TRP A 120 9.98 2.85 -6.37
N TYR A 121 10.01 2.68 -5.05
CA TYR A 121 9.85 1.37 -4.41
C TYR A 121 8.47 0.75 -4.65
N ILE A 122 7.41 1.55 -4.63
CA ILE A 122 6.05 1.09 -4.95
C ILE A 122 6.00 0.58 -6.39
N GLN A 123 6.55 1.34 -7.34
CA GLN A 123 6.62 0.94 -8.74
C GLN A 123 7.41 -0.36 -8.92
N LYS A 124 8.60 -0.47 -8.31
CA LYS A 124 9.43 -1.69 -8.41
C LYS A 124 8.79 -2.90 -7.74
N THR A 125 8.06 -2.70 -6.65
CA THR A 125 7.28 -3.76 -5.99
C THR A 125 6.20 -4.30 -6.93
N ARG A 126 5.51 -3.41 -7.65
CA ARG A 126 4.51 -3.78 -8.65
C ARG A 126 5.12 -4.52 -9.84
N GLU A 127 6.21 -4.00 -10.40
CA GLU A 127 6.88 -4.58 -11.58
C GLU A 127 7.41 -6.00 -11.32
N ASN A 128 8.04 -6.21 -10.15
CA ASN A 128 8.74 -7.46 -9.86
C ASN A 128 7.94 -8.42 -8.96
N GLY A 129 6.73 -8.05 -8.54
CA GLY A 129 5.91 -8.87 -7.64
C GLY A 129 6.60 -9.15 -6.30
N TRP A 130 7.39 -8.20 -5.78
CA TRP A 130 8.19 -8.43 -4.58
C TRP A 130 7.35 -8.79 -3.37
N SER A 131 7.78 -9.82 -2.65
CA SER A 131 7.20 -10.16 -1.35
C SER A 131 7.53 -9.05 -0.34
N ARG A 132 6.73 -8.96 0.72
CA ARG A 132 6.85 -7.91 1.76
C ARG A 132 8.28 -7.79 2.33
N ASN A 133 8.99 -8.92 2.42
CA ASN A 133 10.34 -8.99 2.96
C ASN A 133 11.42 -8.54 1.95
N ILE A 134 11.13 -8.68 0.65
CA ILE A 134 12.05 -8.30 -0.44
C ILE A 134 12.01 -6.80 -0.71
N CYS A 135 10.85 -6.16 -0.55
CA CYS A 135 10.63 -4.73 -0.81
C CYS A 135 11.61 -3.77 -0.12
N VAL A 136 12.37 -4.25 0.87
CA VAL A 136 13.21 -3.45 1.76
C VAL A 136 14.47 -4.20 2.24
N SER A 137 14.95 -5.18 1.47
CA SER A 137 16.28 -5.76 1.69
C SER A 137 17.35 -4.70 1.42
N THR A 138 18.01 -4.24 2.48
CA THR A 138 18.88 -3.06 2.52
C THR A 138 20.12 -3.14 1.64
N SER A 139 20.58 -4.32 1.22
CA SER A 139 21.80 -4.43 0.40
C SER A 139 21.56 -4.30 -1.10
N LEU A 140 20.51 -4.92 -1.64
CA LEU A 140 20.19 -4.86 -3.08
C LEU A 140 19.54 -3.54 -3.49
N LEU A 141 18.79 -2.94 -2.57
CA LEU A 141 17.98 -1.76 -2.85
C LEU A 141 18.76 -0.46 -2.79
N GLN A 142 19.77 -0.35 -1.91
CA GLN A 142 20.68 0.77 -1.93
C GLN A 142 21.43 0.81 -3.27
N THR A 143 21.94 -0.33 -3.74
CA THR A 143 22.62 -0.44 -5.04
C THR A 143 21.72 -0.08 -6.23
N LEU A 144 20.45 -0.50 -6.22
CA LEU A 144 19.51 -0.15 -7.30
C LEU A 144 19.02 1.31 -7.23
N CYS A 145 18.84 1.87 -6.03
CA CYS A 145 18.55 3.30 -5.85
C CYS A 145 19.75 4.17 -6.24
N ASP A 146 20.97 3.79 -5.87
CA ASP A 146 22.20 4.48 -6.26
C ASP A 146 22.40 4.41 -7.79
N TYR A 147 22.12 3.26 -8.41
CA TYR A 147 22.13 3.10 -9.86
C TYR A 147 21.08 3.99 -10.56
N ALA A 148 19.84 4.03 -10.05
CA ALA A 148 18.77 4.86 -10.61
C ALA A 148 19.03 6.38 -10.42
N ARG A 149 19.70 6.77 -9.31
CA ARG A 149 20.17 8.16 -9.12
C ARG A 149 21.33 8.49 -10.07
N GLY A 150 22.23 7.53 -10.34
CA GLY A 150 23.34 7.69 -11.29
C GLY A 150 22.93 7.81 -12.76
N GLN A 151 21.85 7.16 -13.19
CA GLN A 151 21.35 7.32 -14.57
C GLN A 151 20.68 8.67 -14.86
N ARG A 152 20.27 9.44 -13.84
CA ARG A 152 19.72 10.80 -14.04
C ARG A 152 20.80 11.87 -14.18
N SER A 153 22.02 11.63 -13.72
CA SER A 153 23.15 12.56 -13.92
C SER A 153 23.72 12.53 -15.35
N ASP A 154 23.50 11.45 -16.11
CA ASP A 154 24.00 11.30 -17.48
C ASP A 154 23.04 11.86 -18.56
N ILE A 155 21.90 12.43 -18.16
CA ILE A 155 20.93 13.08 -19.07
C ILE A 155 20.83 14.60 -18.79
N GLY A 156 21.84 15.15 -18.13
CA GLY A 156 21.96 16.58 -17.88
C GLY A 156 22.95 17.25 -18.82
N VAL A 157 22.55 17.48 -20.08
CA VAL A 157 22.61 18.70 -20.93
C VAL A 157 22.02 18.33 -22.28
#